data_AF-W5KYR8-F1
#
_entry.id   AF-W5KYR8-F1
#
_cell.length_a   1.000
_cell.length_b   1.000
_cell.length_c   1.000
_cell.angle_alpha   90.00
_cell.angle_beta   90.00
_cell.angle_gamma   90.00
#
_symmetry.space_group_name_H-M   'P 1'
#
loop_
_entity.id
_entity.type
_entity.pdbx_description
1 polymer ?
#
loop_
_entity_poly.entity_id
_entity_poly.type
_entity_poly.pdbx_seq_one_letter_code
_entity_poly.pdbx_strand_id
1 'polypeptide(L)'
;MAQTCQSVTLSLTLPISCQICLGKVRKPKICSNNHVFCSTCIDVWLQKCSQCPTCRVAITPENPCKEIIGATNDDSESNESHSVKKHLRKTRGELILQEYEDEIETLLKENEELKSKNLSLETQLKTALEPSTCFSSQSETEAVDPRVLEESANKLKAANELYQKVRQDVDKLKEANKTLRSQNVDLIQENMRLKAEVESRSPQNLCGFQLQAFATRLVCGC
;
A
#
# COMPACT_ATOMS: atom_id res chain seq x y z
N MET A 1 40.46 -13.83 -1.35
CA MET A 1 39.93 -12.46 -1.42
C MET A 1 38.45 -12.51 -1.06
N ALA A 2 38.08 -11.97 0.10
CA ALA A 2 36.71 -12.02 0.60
C ALA A 2 35.85 -11.05 -0.22
N GLN A 3 34.94 -11.56 -1.04
CA GLN A 3 33.94 -10.75 -1.71
C GLN A 3 32.99 -10.18 -0.66
N THR A 4 33.06 -8.87 -0.44
CA THR A 4 32.13 -8.11 0.38
C THR A 4 30.75 -8.16 -0.28
N CYS A 5 29.94 -9.15 0.08
CA CYS A 5 28.56 -9.23 -0.37
C CYS A 5 27.75 -8.23 0.47
N GLN A 6 27.50 -7.04 -0.06
CA GLN A 6 26.50 -6.13 0.51
C GLN A 6 25.14 -6.84 0.41
N SER A 7 24.63 -7.34 1.54
CA SER A 7 23.30 -7.93 1.62
C SER A 7 22.26 -6.81 1.54
N VAL A 8 21.91 -6.42 0.32
CA VAL A 8 20.80 -5.50 0.07
C VAL A 8 19.51 -6.31 0.09
N THR A 9 18.71 -6.16 1.14
CA THR A 9 17.39 -6.79 1.23
C THR A 9 16.40 -5.95 0.42
N LEU A 10 15.94 -6.46 -0.72
CA LEU A 10 14.91 -5.82 -1.54
C LEU A 10 13.55 -6.47 -1.24
N SER A 11 12.71 -5.78 -0.49
CA SER A 11 11.32 -6.17 -0.24
C SER A 11 10.44 -5.70 -1.39
N LEU A 12 10.07 -6.61 -2.28
CA LEU A 12 9.19 -6.32 -3.41
C LEU A 12 7.78 -6.84 -3.10
N THR A 13 6.83 -5.92 -2.97
CA THR A 13 5.41 -6.20 -2.63
C THR A 13 4.52 -6.43 -3.86
N LEU A 14 5.07 -6.29 -5.08
CA LEU A 14 4.38 -6.48 -6.36
C LEU A 14 5.00 -7.65 -7.16
N PRO A 15 4.22 -8.34 -8.01
CA PRO A 15 4.76 -9.34 -8.93
C PRO A 15 5.75 -8.68 -9.89
N ILE A 16 7.02 -9.08 -9.79
CA ILE A 16 8.10 -8.57 -10.63
C ILE A 16 7.80 -8.89 -12.10
N SER A 17 7.66 -7.86 -12.93
CA SER A 17 7.46 -7.97 -14.37
C SER A 17 8.76 -7.71 -15.13
N CYS A 18 8.96 -8.43 -16.23
CA CYS A 18 10.14 -8.23 -17.09
C CYS A 18 9.90 -7.05 -18.03
N GLN A 19 10.81 -6.08 -18.06
CA GLN A 19 10.64 -4.92 -18.94
C GLN A 19 10.82 -5.23 -20.45
N ILE A 20 11.25 -6.44 -20.80
CA ILE A 20 11.40 -6.89 -22.20
C ILE A 20 10.14 -7.63 -22.67
N CYS A 21 9.71 -8.67 -21.95
CA CYS A 21 8.54 -9.47 -22.37
C CYS A 21 7.23 -9.01 -21.73
N LEU A 22 7.27 -8.04 -20.83
CA LEU A 22 6.14 -7.49 -20.07
C LEU A 22 5.35 -8.52 -19.24
N GLY A 23 5.87 -9.75 -19.11
CA GLY A 23 5.29 -10.83 -18.34
C GLY A 23 5.98 -11.08 -17.00
N LYS A 24 5.52 -12.11 -16.28
CA LYS A 24 6.15 -12.60 -15.03
C LYS A 24 7.61 -12.97 -15.29
N VAL A 25 8.52 -12.46 -14.47
CA VAL A 25 9.95 -12.74 -14.62
C VAL A 25 10.28 -14.21 -14.33
N ARG A 26 11.01 -14.86 -15.25
CA ARG A 26 11.61 -16.19 -15.07
C ARG A 26 13.13 -16.05 -14.95
N LYS A 27 13.74 -16.61 -13.91
CA LYS A 27 15.19 -16.46 -13.61
C LYS A 27 15.60 -14.97 -13.63
N PRO A 28 15.17 -14.16 -12.64
CA PRO A 28 15.40 -12.72 -12.66
C PRO A 28 16.90 -12.38 -12.67
N LYS A 29 17.31 -11.60 -13.67
CA LYS A 29 18.60 -10.92 -13.74
C LYS A 29 18.40 -9.43 -13.52
N ILE A 30 19.27 -8.81 -12.74
CA ILE A 30 19.26 -7.38 -12.43
C ILE A 30 20.46 -6.68 -13.03
N CYS A 31 20.23 -5.50 -13.63
CA CYS A 31 21.33 -4.61 -13.99
C CYS A 31 21.86 -3.88 -12.74
N SER A 32 22.97 -3.15 -12.90
CA SER A 32 23.55 -2.28 -11.85
C SER A 32 22.58 -1.24 -11.24
N ASN A 33 21.62 -0.75 -12.02
CA ASN A 33 20.56 0.13 -11.55
C ASN A 33 19.27 -0.62 -11.16
N ASN A 34 19.37 -1.90 -10.80
CA ASN A 34 18.28 -2.72 -10.26
C ASN A 34 17.05 -2.96 -11.17
N HIS A 35 17.13 -2.69 -12.48
CA HIS A 35 16.10 -3.11 -13.43
C HIS A 35 16.10 -4.63 -13.60
N VAL A 36 14.91 -5.24 -13.57
CA VAL A 36 14.74 -6.69 -13.56
C VAL A 36 14.27 -7.23 -14.91
N PHE A 37 14.88 -8.33 -15.35
CA PHE A 37 14.55 -8.99 -16.61
C PHE A 37 14.55 -10.52 -16.44
N CYS A 38 13.83 -11.23 -17.32
CA CYS A 38 14.05 -12.67 -17.45
C CYS A 38 15.46 -12.92 -17.96
N SER A 39 16.14 -13.95 -17.44
CA SER A 39 17.48 -14.34 -17.87
C SER A 39 17.55 -14.51 -19.40
N THR A 40 16.60 -15.24 -19.98
CA THR A 40 16.53 -15.44 -21.44
C THR A 40 16.29 -14.15 -22.22
N CYS A 41 15.44 -13.25 -21.71
CA CYS A 41 15.13 -12.00 -22.40
C CYS A 41 16.34 -11.07 -22.44
N ILE A 42 17.04 -10.90 -21.31
CA ILE A 42 18.22 -10.03 -21.27
C ILE A 42 19.38 -10.63 -22.05
N ASP A 43 19.56 -11.95 -22.04
CA ASP A 43 20.64 -12.60 -22.79
C ASP A 43 20.46 -12.42 -24.31
N VAL A 44 19.22 -12.53 -24.84
CA VAL A 44 18.91 -12.25 -26.25
C VAL A 44 19.15 -10.78 -26.60
N TRP A 45 18.83 -9.86 -25.70
CA TRP A 45 19.06 -8.43 -25.91
C TRP A 45 20.55 -8.10 -25.97
N LEU A 46 21.34 -8.65 -25.03
CA LEU A 46 22.78 -8.42 -24.92
C LEU A 46 23.59 -8.93 -26.12
N GLN A 47 23.05 -9.88 -26.90
CA GLN A 47 23.65 -10.29 -28.17
C GLN A 47 23.69 -9.17 -29.22
N LYS A 48 22.74 -8.20 -29.16
CA LYS A 48 22.61 -7.12 -30.14
C LYS A 48 23.04 -5.76 -29.58
N CYS A 49 22.81 -5.53 -28.30
CA CYS A 49 23.09 -4.26 -27.65
C CYS A 49 23.59 -4.50 -26.22
N SER A 50 24.82 -4.07 -25.93
CA SER A 50 25.44 -4.18 -24.61
C SER A 50 24.99 -3.11 -23.62
N GLN A 51 23.75 -2.63 -23.72
CA GLN A 51 23.17 -1.62 -22.84
C GLN A 51 21.89 -2.14 -22.19
N CYS A 52 21.58 -1.69 -20.98
CA CYS A 52 20.32 -2.01 -20.32
C CYS A 52 19.12 -1.50 -21.15
N PRO A 53 18.08 -2.32 -21.42
CA PRO A 53 16.89 -1.88 -22.15
C PRO A 53 16.16 -0.69 -21.51
N THR A 54 16.25 -0.55 -20.19
CA THR A 54 15.52 0.50 -19.45
C THR A 54 16.37 1.74 -19.24
N CYS A 55 17.53 1.62 -18.59
CA CYS A 55 18.35 2.78 -18.23
C CYS A 55 19.52 3.06 -19.19
N ARG A 56 19.72 2.22 -20.21
CA ARG A 56 20.80 2.37 -21.23
C ARG A 56 22.23 2.36 -20.69
N VAL A 57 22.43 2.06 -19.40
CA VAL A 57 23.76 1.81 -18.83
C VAL A 57 24.43 0.65 -19.56
N ALA A 58 25.72 0.80 -19.87
CA ALA A 58 26.53 -0.26 -20.46
C ALA A 58 26.67 -1.46 -19.51
N ILE A 59 26.45 -2.66 -20.06
CA ILE A 59 26.60 -3.94 -19.38
C ILE A 59 27.91 -4.54 -19.90
N THR A 60 28.95 -4.52 -19.05
CA THR A 60 30.30 -5.00 -19.35
C THR A 60 30.66 -6.17 -18.43
N PRO A 61 31.74 -6.94 -18.69
CA PRO A 61 32.19 -8.01 -17.80
C PRO A 61 32.48 -7.54 -16.37
N GLU A 62 32.88 -6.28 -16.19
CA GLU A 62 33.12 -5.65 -14.89
C GLU A 62 31.81 -5.24 -14.20
N ASN A 63 30.73 -5.04 -14.97
CA ASN A 63 29.40 -4.67 -14.51
C ASN A 63 28.29 -5.54 -15.14
N PRO A 64 28.29 -6.86 -14.86
CA PRO A 64 27.36 -7.77 -15.50
C PRO A 64 25.97 -7.70 -14.87
N CYS A 65 24.95 -8.16 -15.60
CA CYS A 65 23.65 -8.45 -14.99
C CYS A 65 23.78 -9.60 -14.00
N LYS A 66 23.39 -9.39 -12.75
CA LYS A 66 23.51 -10.37 -11.66
C LYS A 66 22.20 -11.15 -11.48
N GLU A 67 22.29 -12.42 -11.15
CA GLU A 67 21.11 -13.23 -10.80
C GLU A 67 20.66 -12.91 -9.37
N ILE A 68 19.35 -12.87 -9.12
CA ILE A 68 18.81 -12.70 -7.77
C ILE A 68 18.89 -14.04 -7.03
N ILE A 69 19.75 -14.11 -6.01
CA ILE A 69 19.89 -15.29 -5.14
C ILE A 69 18.58 -15.52 -4.38
N GLY A 70 18.04 -16.74 -4.44
CA GLY A 70 16.78 -17.10 -3.77
C GLY A 70 15.51 -16.82 -4.58
N ALA A 71 15.61 -16.33 -5.81
CA ALA A 71 14.48 -16.34 -6.73
C ALA A 71 14.11 -17.79 -7.06
N THR A 72 13.04 -18.30 -6.45
CA THR A 72 12.53 -19.64 -6.74
C THR A 72 12.08 -19.68 -8.20
N ASN A 73 12.84 -20.39 -9.04
CA ASN A 73 12.35 -20.77 -10.36
C ASN A 73 11.23 -21.78 -10.15
N ASP A 74 10.01 -21.44 -10.55
CA ASP A 74 8.89 -22.38 -10.55
C ASP A 74 9.16 -23.61 -11.45
N ASP A 75 10.13 -23.49 -12.38
CA ASP A 75 10.45 -24.51 -13.40
C ASP A 75 11.75 -25.30 -13.14
N SER A 76 12.45 -25.06 -12.02
CA SER A 76 13.62 -25.88 -11.67
C SER A 76 13.22 -26.82 -10.54
N GLU A 77 13.08 -28.10 -10.87
CA GLU A 77 12.97 -29.25 -9.96
C GLU A 77 14.13 -29.24 -8.96
N SER A 78 14.08 -28.33 -7.97
CA SER A 78 14.99 -28.37 -6.84
C SER A 78 14.62 -29.58 -6.02
N ASN A 79 15.60 -30.45 -5.78
CA ASN A 79 15.54 -31.68 -4.99
C ASN A 79 15.15 -31.46 -3.51
N GLU A 80 14.81 -30.21 -3.15
CA GLU A 80 14.27 -29.83 -1.86
C GLU A 80 12.92 -30.51 -1.64
N SER A 81 12.86 -31.35 -0.61
CA SER A 81 11.64 -32.07 -0.27
C SER A 81 10.45 -31.09 -0.12
N HIS A 82 9.27 -31.52 -0.55
CA HIS A 82 8.04 -30.72 -0.45
C HIS A 82 7.78 -30.23 0.98
N SER A 83 8.22 -31.00 1.99
CA SER A 83 8.17 -30.64 3.41
C SER A 83 9.02 -29.41 3.74
N VAL A 84 10.28 -29.36 3.27
CA VAL A 84 11.18 -28.22 3.49
C VAL A 84 10.64 -26.96 2.83
N LYS A 85 10.16 -27.04 1.58
CA LYS A 85 9.53 -25.90 0.87
C LYS A 85 8.29 -25.37 1.62
N LYS A 86 7.47 -26.27 2.18
CA LYS A 86 6.30 -25.89 3.00
C LYS A 86 6.73 -25.20 4.28
N HIS A 87 7.74 -25.72 4.97
CA HIS A 87 8.26 -25.13 6.20
C HIS A 87 8.83 -23.73 5.96
N LEU A 88 9.69 -23.56 4.95
CA LEU A 88 10.26 -22.26 4.59
C LEU A 88 9.19 -21.21 4.25
N ARG A 89 8.15 -21.61 3.50
CA ARG A 89 7.02 -20.71 3.21
C ARG A 89 6.25 -20.31 4.47
N LYS A 90 6.02 -21.26 5.38
CA LYS A 90 5.36 -21.00 6.66
C LYS A 90 6.20 -20.05 7.52
N THR A 91 7.47 -20.36 7.73
CA THR A 91 8.39 -19.53 8.53
C THR A 91 8.53 -18.13 7.95
N ARG A 92 8.63 -17.98 6.62
CA ARG A 92 8.65 -16.66 5.98
C ARG A 92 7.36 -15.89 6.28
N GLY A 93 6.20 -16.54 6.21
CA GLY A 93 4.93 -15.91 6.53
C GLY A 93 4.84 -15.48 8.00
N GLU A 94 5.32 -16.31 8.92
CA GLU A 94 5.37 -16.02 10.36
C GLU A 94 6.28 -14.84 10.68
N LEU A 95 7.47 -14.78 10.08
CA LEU A 95 8.39 -13.65 10.28
C LEU A 95 7.81 -12.33 9.77
N ILE A 96 7.23 -12.33 8.57
CA ILE A 96 6.59 -11.14 8.01
C ILE A 96 5.41 -10.68 8.87
N LEU A 97 4.61 -11.63 9.37
CA LEU A 97 3.49 -11.29 10.25
C LEU A 97 3.99 -10.66 11.55
N GLN A 98 5.02 -11.25 12.16
CA GLN A 98 5.62 -10.73 13.38
C GLN A 98 6.21 -9.32 13.16
N GLU A 99 6.92 -9.09 12.06
CA GLU A 99 7.42 -7.75 11.71
C GLU A 99 6.30 -6.70 11.64
N TYR A 100 5.13 -7.06 11.07
CA TYR A 100 3.97 -6.17 11.05
C TYR A 100 3.32 -5.99 12.42
N GLU A 101 3.22 -7.04 13.22
CA GLU A 101 2.68 -6.98 14.58
C GLU A 101 3.52 -6.06 15.47
N ASP A 102 4.86 -6.18 15.41
CA ASP A 102 5.81 -5.36 16.15
C ASP A 102 5.73 -3.87 15.72
N GLU A 103 5.60 -3.60 14.41
CA GLU A 103 5.43 -2.25 13.88
C GLU A 103 4.11 -1.62 14.33
N ILE A 104 3.01 -2.40 14.32
CA ILE A 104 1.70 -1.95 14.81
C ILE A 104 1.78 -1.60 16.29
N GLU A 105 2.40 -2.44 17.11
CA GLU A 105 2.57 -2.18 18.54
C GLU A 105 3.36 -0.89 18.78
N THR A 106 4.47 -0.72 18.06
CA THR A 106 5.31 0.48 18.14
C THR A 106 4.53 1.74 17.79
N LEU A 107 3.78 1.72 16.68
CA LEU A 107 2.95 2.83 16.23
C LEU A 107 1.82 3.15 17.21
N LEU A 108 1.19 2.14 17.81
CA LEU A 108 0.16 2.34 18.82
C LEU A 108 0.72 3.04 20.06
N LYS A 109 1.88 2.60 20.55
CA LYS A 109 2.55 3.22 21.69
C LYS A 109 2.93 4.67 21.39
N GLU A 110 3.50 4.95 20.23
CA GLU A 110 3.81 6.32 19.81
C GLU A 110 2.54 7.20 19.75
N ASN A 111 1.44 6.64 19.25
CA ASN A 111 0.16 7.34 19.18
C ASN A 111 -0.39 7.70 20.57
N GLU A 112 -0.28 6.78 21.54
CA GLU A 112 -0.67 7.03 22.93
C GLU A 112 0.22 8.07 23.60
N GLU A 113 1.53 8.03 23.38
CA GLU A 113 2.46 9.05 23.86
C GLU A 113 2.14 10.43 23.27
N LEU A 114 1.87 10.51 21.97
CA LEU A 114 1.49 11.75 21.30
C LEU A 114 0.16 12.29 21.81
N LYS A 115 -0.85 11.43 22.01
CA LYS A 115 -2.13 11.82 22.63
C LYS A 115 -1.94 12.37 24.04
N SER A 116 -1.11 11.72 24.84
CA SER A 116 -0.81 12.14 26.23
C SER A 116 -0.12 13.50 26.25
N LYS A 117 0.87 13.70 25.37
CA LYS A 117 1.55 15.01 25.19
C LYS A 117 0.58 16.08 24.74
N ASN A 118 -0.29 15.77 23.77
CA ASN A 118 -1.28 16.71 23.26
C ASN A 118 -2.25 17.15 24.38
N LEU A 119 -2.81 16.20 25.14
CA LEU A 119 -3.67 16.50 26.28
C LEU A 119 -2.97 17.36 27.35
N SER A 120 -1.68 17.08 27.62
CA SER A 120 -0.89 17.90 28.55
C SER A 120 -0.72 19.33 28.04
N LEU A 121 -0.39 19.50 26.75
CA LEU A 121 -0.26 20.81 26.12
C LEU A 121 -1.58 21.57 26.07
N GLU A 122 -2.69 20.89 25.77
CA GLU A 122 -4.04 21.47 25.83
C GLU A 122 -4.38 21.94 27.25
N THR A 123 -4.04 21.15 28.27
CA THR A 123 -4.27 21.52 29.68
C THR A 123 -3.40 22.71 30.09
N GLN A 124 -2.13 22.75 29.67
CA GLN A 124 -1.23 23.88 29.90
C GLN A 124 -1.73 25.15 29.22
N LEU A 125 -2.16 25.07 27.95
CA LEU A 125 -2.77 26.17 27.23
C LEU A 125 -4.04 26.66 27.94
N LYS A 126 -4.92 25.75 28.37
CA LYS A 126 -6.13 26.10 29.10
C LYS A 126 -5.82 26.80 30.42
N THR A 127 -4.83 26.32 31.16
CA THR A 127 -4.39 26.92 32.43
C THR A 127 -3.74 28.29 32.22
N ALA A 128 -3.00 28.49 31.13
CA ALA A 128 -2.43 29.78 30.75
C ALA A 128 -3.49 30.78 30.23
N LEU A 129 -4.64 30.28 29.76
CA LEU A 129 -5.79 31.07 29.32
C LEU A 129 -6.79 31.38 30.44
N GLU A 130 -6.76 30.66 31.57
CA GLU A 130 -7.48 31.07 32.77
C GLU A 130 -6.85 32.37 33.28
N PRO A 131 -7.62 33.47 33.42
CA PRO A 131 -7.08 34.72 33.92
C PRO A 131 -6.52 34.45 35.31
N SER A 132 -5.24 34.77 35.50
CA SER A 132 -4.68 34.95 36.82
C SER A 132 -5.64 35.84 37.60
N THR A 133 -6.30 35.29 38.61
CA THR A 133 -6.94 36.03 39.70
C THR A 133 -5.81 36.73 40.46
N CYS A 134 -5.28 37.77 39.83
CA CYS A 134 -4.43 38.75 40.45
C CYS A 134 -5.35 39.59 41.33
N PHE A 135 -5.05 39.63 42.62
CA PHE A 135 -5.67 40.54 43.58
C PHE A 135 -5.65 41.97 43.04
N SER A 136 -6.79 42.49 42.61
CA SER A 136 -7.03 43.93 42.61
C SER A 136 -7.86 44.26 43.83
N SER A 137 -7.14 44.62 44.89
CA SER A 137 -7.61 45.52 45.91
C SER A 137 -8.27 46.74 45.23
N GLN A 138 -9.54 46.97 45.53
CA GLN A 138 -10.25 48.25 45.40
C GLN A 138 -9.83 49.17 44.24
N SER A 139 -10.59 49.18 43.14
CA SER A 139 -10.86 50.42 42.39
C SER A 139 -11.94 50.21 41.33
N GLU A 140 -13.01 50.98 41.49
CA GLU A 140 -13.79 51.70 40.48
C GLU A 140 -14.30 50.94 39.24
N THR A 141 -15.63 50.96 39.13
CA THR A 141 -16.40 50.71 37.92
C THR A 141 -15.97 51.65 36.79
N GLU A 142 -15.02 51.22 35.95
CA GLU A 142 -14.86 51.79 34.61
C GLU A 142 -15.77 51.06 33.61
N ALA A 143 -16.64 51.83 32.96
CA ALA A 143 -17.57 51.35 31.96
C ALA A 143 -16.79 50.76 30.76
N VAL A 144 -17.00 49.47 30.50
CA VAL A 144 -16.47 48.78 29.30
C VAL A 144 -16.92 49.55 28.06
N ASP A 145 -15.95 49.95 27.21
CA ASP A 145 -16.18 50.75 26.01
C ASP A 145 -17.22 50.07 25.08
N PRO A 146 -18.37 50.71 24.81
CA PRO A 146 -19.44 50.18 23.97
C PRO A 146 -18.98 49.70 22.59
N ARG A 147 -17.91 50.29 22.02
CA ARG A 147 -17.36 49.89 20.71
C ARG A 147 -16.70 48.51 20.73
N VAL A 148 -16.02 48.16 21.82
CA VAL A 148 -15.37 46.85 21.97
C VAL A 148 -16.42 45.74 22.18
N LEU A 149 -17.52 46.08 22.86
CA LEU A 149 -18.65 45.18 23.04
C LEU A 149 -19.38 44.90 21.70
N GLU A 150 -19.54 45.93 20.87
CA GLU A 150 -20.15 45.79 19.55
C GLU A 150 -19.26 45.01 18.58
N GLU A 151 -17.94 45.24 18.60
CA GLU A 151 -16.98 44.49 17.78
C GLU A 151 -16.93 42.99 18.15
N SER A 152 -16.94 42.68 19.45
CA SER A 152 -16.98 41.30 19.93
C SER A 152 -18.31 40.59 19.59
N ALA A 153 -19.44 41.30 19.69
CA ALA A 153 -20.74 40.79 19.25
C ALA A 153 -20.76 40.47 17.73
N ASN A 154 -20.18 41.34 16.91
CA ASN A 154 -20.06 41.13 15.47
C ASN A 154 -19.17 39.92 15.13
N LYS A 155 -18.03 39.77 15.82
CA LYS A 155 -17.14 38.59 15.68
C LYS A 155 -17.84 37.30 16.08
N LEU A 156 -18.60 37.32 17.18
CA LEU A 156 -19.37 36.16 17.64
C LEU A 156 -20.45 35.78 16.62
N LYS A 157 -21.15 36.76 16.05
CA LYS A 157 -22.16 36.54 15.01
C LYS A 157 -21.54 35.91 13.76
N ALA A 158 -20.43 36.44 13.28
CA ALA A 158 -19.71 35.89 12.12
C ALA A 158 -19.21 34.46 12.37
N ALA A 159 -18.68 34.18 13.58
CA ALA A 159 -18.25 32.84 13.96
C ALA A 159 -19.43 31.85 14.00
N ASN A 160 -20.60 32.27 14.49
CA ASN A 160 -21.79 31.42 14.54
C ASN A 160 -22.38 31.15 13.14
N GLU A 161 -22.40 32.16 12.26
CA GLU A 161 -22.80 32.00 10.85
C GLU A 161 -21.86 31.03 10.12
N LEU A 162 -20.55 31.14 10.33
CA LEU A 162 -19.56 30.22 9.77
C LEU A 162 -19.75 28.80 10.30
N TYR A 163 -19.97 28.63 11.61
CA TYR A 163 -20.24 27.34 12.22
C TYR A 163 -21.48 26.67 11.62
N GLN A 164 -22.58 27.42 11.44
CA GLN A 164 -23.79 26.90 10.79
C GLN A 164 -23.53 26.47 9.35
N LYS A 165 -22.74 27.24 8.60
CA LYS A 165 -22.39 26.89 7.22
C LYS A 165 -21.54 25.62 7.15
N VAL A 166 -20.50 25.51 7.98
CA VAL A 166 -19.65 24.31 8.06
C VAL A 166 -20.49 23.09 8.45
N ARG A 167 -21.41 23.23 9.41
CA ARG A 167 -22.32 22.16 9.80
C ARG A 167 -23.18 21.67 8.63
N GLN A 168 -23.75 22.60 7.85
CA GLN A 168 -24.53 22.24 6.65
C GLN A 168 -23.67 21.52 5.60
N ASP A 169 -22.43 21.96 5.37
CA ASP A 169 -21.53 21.34 4.40
C ASP A 169 -21.09 19.94 4.86
N VAL A 170 -20.87 19.73 6.16
CA VAL A 170 -20.62 18.40 6.73
C VAL A 170 -21.81 17.46 6.50
N ASP A 171 -23.04 17.94 6.69
CA ASP A 171 -24.23 17.11 6.47
C ASP A 171 -24.43 16.77 4.99
N LYS A 172 -24.16 17.70 4.07
CA LYS A 172 -24.12 17.41 2.62
C LYS A 172 -23.05 16.39 2.25
N LEU A 173 -21.85 16.52 2.82
CA LEU A 173 -20.76 15.57 2.59
C LEU A 173 -21.09 14.18 3.11
N LYS A 174 -21.79 14.06 4.25
CA LYS A 174 -22.26 12.78 4.77
C LYS A 174 -23.23 12.09 3.80
N GLU A 175 -24.20 12.82 3.26
CA GLU A 175 -25.16 12.23 2.32
C GLU A 175 -24.50 11.85 0.98
N ALA A 176 -23.57 12.69 0.48
CA ALA A 176 -22.76 12.35 -0.69
C ALA A 176 -21.90 11.10 -0.44
N ASN A 177 -21.27 10.98 0.73
CA ASN A 177 -20.47 9.81 1.09
C ASN A 177 -21.32 8.55 1.19
N LYS A 178 -22.53 8.65 1.76
CA LYS A 178 -23.49 7.55 1.82
C LYS A 178 -23.88 7.06 0.41
N THR A 179 -24.14 7.99 -0.51
CA THR A 179 -24.45 7.67 -1.91
C THR A 179 -23.25 7.03 -2.63
N LEU A 180 -22.04 7.56 -2.44
CA LEU A 180 -20.83 6.97 -3.02
C LEU A 180 -20.56 5.56 -2.48
N ARG A 181 -20.82 5.32 -1.19
CA ARG A 181 -20.69 3.98 -0.59
C ARG A 181 -21.67 2.99 -1.20
N SER A 182 -22.94 3.37 -1.40
CA SER A 182 -23.91 2.48 -2.06
C SER A 182 -23.51 2.18 -3.51
N GLN A 183 -23.12 3.20 -4.27
CA GLN A 183 -22.62 3.01 -5.64
C GLN A 183 -21.37 2.12 -5.69
N ASN A 184 -20.46 2.23 -4.72
CA ASN A 184 -19.27 1.39 -4.66
C ASN A 184 -19.64 -0.08 -4.44
N VAL A 185 -20.62 -0.36 -3.57
CA VAL A 185 -21.15 -1.72 -3.36
C VAL A 185 -21.73 -2.28 -4.66
N ASP A 186 -22.56 -1.50 -5.37
CA ASP A 186 -23.16 -1.92 -6.64
C ASP A 186 -22.08 -2.22 -7.70
N LEU A 187 -21.07 -1.35 -7.81
CA LEU A 187 -19.94 -1.54 -8.73
C LEU A 187 -19.09 -2.75 -8.37
N ILE A 188 -18.89 -3.05 -7.09
CA ILE A 188 -18.18 -4.26 -6.63
C ILE A 188 -18.97 -5.50 -7.06
N GLN A 189 -20.29 -5.53 -6.84
CA GLN A 189 -21.14 -6.65 -7.24
C GLN A 189 -21.10 -6.87 -8.75
N GLU A 190 -21.21 -5.81 -9.54
CA GLU A 190 -21.13 -5.92 -11.01
C GLU A 190 -19.73 -6.36 -11.46
N ASN A 191 -18.65 -5.87 -10.84
CA ASN A 191 -17.30 -6.36 -11.12
C ASN A 191 -17.16 -7.85 -10.81
N MET A 192 -17.74 -8.34 -9.71
CA MET A 192 -17.72 -9.76 -9.38
C MET A 192 -18.47 -10.58 -10.42
N ARG A 193 -19.64 -10.11 -10.86
CA ARG A 193 -20.43 -10.74 -11.94
C ARG A 193 -19.66 -10.79 -13.25
N LEU A 194 -19.09 -9.67 -13.70
CA LEU A 194 -18.31 -9.60 -14.93
C LEU A 194 -17.08 -10.49 -14.88
N LYS A 195 -16.38 -10.55 -13.73
CA LYS A 195 -15.26 -11.48 -13.52
C LYS A 195 -15.70 -12.94 -13.67
N ALA A 196 -16.85 -13.33 -13.10
CA ALA A 196 -17.39 -14.68 -13.26
C ALA A 196 -17.78 -14.98 -14.72
N GLU A 197 -18.35 -14.01 -15.44
CA GLU A 197 -18.66 -14.17 -16.85
C GLU A 197 -17.39 -14.36 -17.71
N VAL A 198 -16.37 -13.53 -17.49
CA VAL A 198 -15.08 -13.64 -18.18
C VAL A 198 -14.41 -15.00 -17.89
N GLU A 199 -14.44 -15.45 -16.63
CA GLU A 199 -13.92 -16.76 -16.25
C GLU A 199 -14.67 -17.90 -16.95
N SER A 200 -16.00 -17.83 -17.03
CA SER A 200 -16.81 -18.84 -17.71
C SER A 200 -16.57 -18.91 -19.23
N ARG A 201 -16.21 -17.77 -19.85
CA ARG A 201 -15.88 -17.66 -21.27
C ARG A 201 -14.39 -17.93 -21.56
N SER A 202 -13.56 -18.12 -20.53
CA SER A 202 -12.13 -18.34 -20.68
C SER A 202 -11.87 -19.65 -21.44
N PRO A 203 -10.96 -19.65 -22.45
CA PRO A 203 -10.61 -20.84 -23.23
C PRO A 203 -10.16 -22.04 -22.38
N GLN A 204 -9.65 -21.80 -21.17
CA GLN A 204 -9.20 -22.83 -20.24
C GLN A 204 -10.37 -23.69 -19.70
N ASN A 205 -11.53 -23.08 -19.42
CA ASN A 205 -12.72 -23.81 -18.98
C ASN A 205 -13.41 -24.53 -20.15
N LEU A 206 -13.41 -23.92 -21.34
CA LEU A 206 -13.92 -24.55 -22.56
C LEU A 206 -13.10 -25.78 -22.99
N CYS A 207 -11.78 -25.78 -22.78
CA CYS A 207 -10.94 -26.95 -23.07
C CYS A 207 -11.28 -28.14 -22.13
N GLY A 208 -11.62 -27.87 -20.88
CA GLY A 208 -12.09 -28.86 -19.92
C GLY A 208 -13.41 -29.50 -20.36
N PHE A 209 -14.40 -28.69 -20.74
CA PHE A 209 -15.68 -29.19 -21.25
C PHE A 209 -15.52 -29.97 -22.57
N GLN A 210 -14.62 -29.54 -23.46
CA GLN A 210 -14.31 -30.29 -24.69
C GLN A 210 -13.62 -31.63 -24.38
N LEU A 211 -12.62 -31.66 -23.51
CA LEU A 211 -11.95 -32.89 -23.09
C LEU A 211 -12.91 -33.87 -22.42
N GLN A 212 -13.82 -33.36 -21.58
CA GLN A 212 -14.82 -34.17 -20.89
C GLN A 212 -15.89 -34.68 -21.85
N ALA A 213 -16.31 -33.90 -22.85
CA ALA A 213 -17.19 -34.35 -23.92
C ALA A 213 -16.53 -35.40 -24.83
N PHE A 214 -15.24 -35.25 -25.14
CA PHE A 214 -14.46 -36.25 -25.88
C PHE A 214 -14.30 -37.55 -25.08
N ALA A 215 -14.01 -37.47 -23.78
CA ALA A 215 -13.92 -38.64 -22.90
C ALA A 215 -15.26 -39.37 -22.76
N THR A 216 -16.37 -38.64 -22.64
CA THR A 216 -17.71 -39.25 -22.52
C THR A 216 -18.14 -39.96 -23.81
N ARG A 217 -17.75 -39.44 -24.98
CA ARG A 217 -17.96 -40.12 -26.27
C ARG A 217 -17.16 -41.41 -26.42
N LEU A 218 -15.96 -41.48 -25.85
CA LEU A 218 -15.14 -42.70 -25.85
C LEU A 218 -15.67 -43.77 -24.90
N VAL A 219 -16.32 -43.38 -23.79
CA VAL A 219 -16.86 -44.31 -22.79
C VAL A 219 -18.23 -44.89 -23.19
N CYS A 220 -19.06 -44.16 -23.95
CA CYS A 220 -20.36 -44.65 -24.45
C CYS A 220 -20.31 -45.34 -25.82
N GLY A 221 -19.11 -45.49 -26.41
CA GLY A 221 -18.89 -46.03 -27.75
C GLY A 221 -18.37 -47.47 -27.83
N CYS A 222 -18.47 -48.24 -26.73
CA CYS A 222 -18.17 -49.68 -26.68
C CYS A 222 -19.41 -50.46 -26.24
#